data_AF-A0A0K1P612-F1
#
_entry.id   AF-A0A0K1P612-F1
#
_cell.length_a   1.000
_cell.length_b   1.000
_cell.length_c   1.000
_cell.angle_alpha   90.00
_cell.angle_beta   90.00
_cell.angle_gamma   90.00
#
_symmetry.space_group_name_H-M   'P 1'
#
loop_
_entity.id
_entity.type
_entity.pdbx_description
1 polymer ?
#
loop_
_entity_poly.entity_id
_entity_poly.type
_entity_poly.pdbx_seq_one_letter_code
_entity_poly.pdbx_strand_id
1 'polypeptide(L)'
;MKKIITLLTSISLTASLSTFAISCGKKEEQAKTILGNIITNLDLGDLQKGENDVPSKETIYNKIFELHKEKWEENNIKFTLTDFSIPLDSWKNTYASIEANEDSSFTGKVLVNYKTV
;
A
#
# COMPACT_ATOMS: atom_id res chain seq x y z
N MET A 1 -8.70 -48.42 71.15
CA MET A 1 -7.85 -47.26 71.51
C MET A 1 -7.78 -46.32 70.32
N LYS A 2 -7.96 -45.00 70.57
CA LYS A 2 -7.44 -43.80 69.84
C LYS A 2 -7.64 -43.78 68.30
N LYS A 3 -8.62 -43.03 67.78
CA LYS A 3 -8.50 -41.66 67.21
C LYS A 3 -7.25 -41.45 66.35
N ILE A 4 -7.42 -41.06 65.08
CA ILE A 4 -6.85 -39.85 64.46
C ILE A 4 -7.66 -39.51 63.19
N ILE A 5 -8.13 -38.27 63.18
CA ILE A 5 -8.72 -37.52 62.07
C ILE A 5 -7.57 -36.85 61.34
N THR A 6 -7.58 -36.79 60.01
CA THR A 6 -6.79 -35.76 59.31
C THR A 6 -7.53 -35.26 58.07
N LEU A 7 -8.11 -34.07 58.22
CA LEU A 7 -8.53 -33.17 57.15
C LEU A 7 -7.31 -32.77 56.30
N LEU A 8 -7.46 -32.76 54.99
CA LEU A 8 -6.70 -31.88 54.10
C LEU A 8 -7.67 -31.23 53.12
N THR A 9 -8.13 -30.04 53.52
CA THR A 9 -8.84 -29.07 52.69
C THR A 9 -7.84 -28.41 51.75
N SER A 10 -7.83 -28.78 50.47
CA SER A 10 -7.12 -28.02 49.44
C SER A 10 -7.99 -26.87 48.95
N ILE A 11 -7.78 -25.71 49.57
CA ILE A 11 -8.28 -24.42 49.09
C ILE A 11 -7.59 -24.15 47.75
N SER A 12 -8.33 -24.28 46.65
CA SER A 12 -7.83 -23.91 45.32
C SER A 12 -7.96 -22.40 45.17
N LEU A 13 -6.85 -21.66 45.22
CA LEU A 13 -6.82 -20.25 44.83
C LEU A 13 -7.18 -20.15 43.34
N THR A 14 -8.38 -19.70 43.01
CA THR A 14 -8.67 -19.20 41.67
C THR A 14 -8.02 -17.83 41.54
N ALA A 15 -6.87 -17.77 40.90
CA ALA A 15 -6.26 -16.53 40.46
C ALA A 15 -7.24 -15.84 39.49
N SER A 16 -7.85 -14.74 39.92
CA SER A 16 -8.62 -13.87 39.04
C SER A 16 -7.65 -13.25 38.04
N LEU A 17 -7.69 -13.71 36.79
CA LEU A 17 -7.05 -13.01 35.69
C LEU A 17 -7.78 -11.67 35.54
N SER A 18 -7.22 -10.60 36.08
CA SER A 18 -7.68 -9.25 35.80
C SER A 18 -7.34 -8.96 34.34
N THR A 19 -8.34 -9.09 33.47
CA THR A 19 -8.25 -8.70 32.06
C THR A 19 -8.10 -7.19 32.01
N PHE A 20 -6.85 -6.70 31.95
CA PHE A 20 -6.60 -5.35 31.49
C PHE A 20 -6.85 -5.35 29.99
N ALA A 21 -8.08 -5.01 29.59
CA ALA A 21 -8.34 -4.61 28.21
C ALA A 21 -7.60 -3.28 27.99
N ILE A 22 -6.38 -3.36 27.48
CA ILE A 22 -5.71 -2.20 26.90
C ILE A 22 -6.51 -1.90 25.63
N SER A 23 -7.45 -0.97 25.74
CA SER A 23 -8.06 -0.30 24.60
C SER A 23 -6.98 0.55 23.94
N CYS A 24 -6.09 -0.12 23.20
CA CYS A 24 -5.32 0.54 22.17
C CYS A 24 -6.34 0.95 21.11
N GLY A 25 -6.74 2.22 21.14
CA GLY A 25 -7.33 2.87 19.97
C GLY A 25 -6.32 2.80 18.83
N LYS A 26 -6.28 1.65 18.15
CA LYS A 26 -5.62 1.54 16.86
C LYS A 26 -6.43 2.47 15.97
N LYS A 27 -5.82 3.59 15.56
CA LYS A 27 -6.26 4.28 14.36
C LYS A 27 -6.42 3.19 13.30
N GLU A 28 -7.63 3.00 12.79
CA GLU A 28 -7.84 2.12 11.64
C GLU A 28 -7.01 2.67 10.51
N GLU A 29 -5.82 2.11 10.32
CA GLU A 29 -4.98 2.37 9.17
C GLU A 29 -5.74 1.78 7.98
N GLN A 30 -6.39 2.64 7.20
CA GLN A 30 -7.11 2.21 6.02
C GLN A 30 -6.15 1.42 5.13
N ALA A 31 -6.53 0.20 4.76
CA ALA A 31 -5.70 -0.66 3.94
C ALA A 31 -5.41 0.03 2.60
N LYS A 32 -4.14 0.35 2.35
CA LYS A 32 -3.68 0.98 1.11
C LYS A 32 -3.71 -0.01 -0.04
N THR A 33 -4.05 0.47 -1.23
CA THR A 33 -4.07 -0.33 -2.45
C THR A 33 -2.67 -0.39 -3.08
N ILE A 34 -2.19 -1.59 -3.44
CA ILE A 34 -0.87 -1.74 -4.07
C ILE A 34 -0.93 -1.23 -5.53
N LEU A 35 0.00 -0.37 -5.94
CA LEU A 35 0.04 0.19 -7.30
C LEU A 35 0.08 -0.89 -8.40
N GLY A 36 0.80 -1.99 -8.19
CA GLY A 36 0.86 -3.10 -9.14
C GLY A 36 -0.49 -3.79 -9.40
N ASN A 37 -1.48 -3.61 -8.51
CA ASN A 37 -2.83 -4.15 -8.72
C ASN A 37 -3.68 -3.27 -9.64
N ILE A 38 -3.38 -1.97 -9.74
CA ILE A 38 -4.16 -1.01 -10.52
C ILE A 38 -3.45 -0.62 -11.83
N ILE A 39 -2.11 -0.57 -11.84
CA ILE A 39 -1.28 -0.33 -13.03
C ILE A 39 -0.82 -1.69 -13.54
N THR A 40 -1.65 -2.30 -14.38
CA THR A 40 -1.44 -3.66 -14.89
C THR A 40 -0.76 -3.70 -16.26
N ASN A 41 -0.87 -2.64 -17.06
CA ASN A 41 -0.09 -2.47 -18.28
C ASN A 41 1.12 -1.58 -17.98
N LEU A 42 2.30 -2.19 -18.05
CA LEU A 42 3.58 -1.56 -17.72
C LEU A 42 4.27 -0.95 -18.94
N ASP A 43 3.83 -1.26 -20.15
CA ASP A 43 4.35 -0.65 -21.37
C ASP A 43 3.45 0.52 -21.78
N LEU A 44 3.99 1.73 -21.70
CA LEU A 44 3.27 2.96 -22.03
C LEU A 44 3.39 3.32 -23.52
N GLY A 45 4.19 2.58 -24.29
CA GLY A 45 4.44 2.85 -25.70
C GLY A 45 5.27 4.11 -25.92
N ASP A 46 4.92 4.89 -26.95
CA ASP A 46 5.65 6.10 -27.33
C ASP A 46 5.18 7.30 -26.50
N LEU A 47 6.13 7.99 -25.84
CA LEU A 47 5.90 9.18 -25.04
C LEU A 47 6.71 10.36 -25.57
N GLN A 48 6.10 11.55 -25.59
CA GLN A 48 6.80 12.78 -25.93
C GLN A 48 7.91 13.09 -24.93
N LYS A 49 9.08 13.46 -25.44
CA LYS A 49 10.17 13.99 -24.62
C LYS A 49 9.79 15.29 -23.94
N GLY A 50 10.17 15.42 -22.67
CA GLY A 50 10.16 16.67 -21.92
C GLY A 50 11.59 17.17 -21.71
N GLU A 51 11.81 17.80 -20.56
CA GLU A 51 13.14 18.26 -20.16
C GLU A 51 14.11 17.09 -19.95
N ASN A 52 15.39 17.29 -20.26
CA ASN A 52 16.45 16.28 -20.07
C ASN A 52 16.20 14.94 -20.79
N ASP A 53 15.51 14.98 -21.95
CA ASP A 53 15.18 13.80 -22.77
C ASP A 53 14.32 12.73 -22.06
N VAL A 54 13.65 13.09 -20.96
CA VAL A 54 12.70 12.22 -20.26
C VAL A 54 11.28 12.77 -20.39
N PRO A 55 10.23 11.92 -20.49
CA PRO A 55 8.85 12.38 -20.55
C PRO A 55 8.45 13.00 -19.22
N SER A 56 7.55 14.00 -19.23
CA SER A 56 7.09 14.64 -17.99
C SER A 56 6.24 13.70 -17.12
N LYS A 57 6.11 14.01 -15.81
CA LYS A 57 5.30 13.21 -14.89
C LYS A 57 3.84 13.16 -15.34
N GLU A 58 3.36 14.29 -15.84
CA GLU A 58 2.02 14.42 -16.40
C GLU A 58 1.85 13.57 -17.67
N THR A 59 2.85 13.54 -18.55
CA THR A 59 2.86 12.67 -19.74
C THR A 59 2.75 11.20 -19.34
N ILE A 60 3.54 10.75 -18.36
CA ILE A 60 3.49 9.38 -17.84
C ILE A 60 2.10 9.09 -17.22
N TYR A 61 1.60 9.97 -16.36
CA TYR A 61 0.29 9.82 -15.74
C TYR A 61 -0.84 9.72 -16.76
N ASN A 62 -0.88 10.65 -17.74
CA ASN A 62 -1.91 10.68 -18.75
C ASN A 62 -1.94 9.39 -19.56
N LYS A 63 -0.76 8.81 -19.87
CA LYS A 63 -0.71 7.54 -20.57
C LYS A 63 -1.15 6.35 -19.72
N ILE A 64 -0.76 6.31 -18.45
CA ILE A 64 -1.25 5.29 -17.51
C ILE A 64 -2.77 5.39 -17.40
N PHE A 65 -3.31 6.59 -17.23
CA PHE A 65 -4.74 6.83 -17.15
C PHE A 65 -5.45 6.36 -18.42
N GLU A 66 -4.97 6.75 -19.60
CA GLU A 66 -5.52 6.30 -20.90
C GLU A 66 -5.60 4.76 -20.98
N LEU A 67 -4.54 4.06 -20.59
CA LEU A 67 -4.45 2.60 -20.69
C LEU A 67 -5.32 1.85 -19.67
N HIS A 68 -5.73 2.50 -18.58
CA HIS A 68 -6.45 1.85 -17.47
C HIS A 68 -7.82 2.46 -17.16
N LYS A 69 -8.21 3.52 -17.87
CA LYS A 69 -9.40 4.33 -17.58
C LYS A 69 -10.65 3.48 -17.38
N GLU A 70 -10.97 2.60 -18.34
CA GLU A 70 -12.16 1.75 -18.29
C GLU A 70 -12.20 0.90 -17.02
N LYS A 71 -11.12 0.16 -16.76
CA LYS A 71 -11.00 -0.68 -15.56
C LYS A 71 -11.06 0.14 -14.26
N TRP A 72 -10.48 1.34 -14.24
CA TRP A 72 -10.52 2.19 -13.06
C TRP A 72 -11.91 2.77 -12.80
N GLU A 73 -12.63 3.18 -13.84
CA GLU A 73 -14.01 3.64 -13.74
C GLU A 73 -14.94 2.52 -13.26
N GLU A 74 -14.82 1.31 -13.81
CA GLU A 74 -15.59 0.12 -13.38
C GLU A 74 -15.35 -0.23 -11.90
N ASN A 75 -14.10 -0.16 -11.45
CA ASN A 75 -13.69 -0.53 -10.10
C ASN A 75 -13.69 0.65 -9.11
N ASN A 76 -14.17 1.83 -9.53
CA ASN A 76 -14.17 3.06 -8.72
C ASN A 76 -12.78 3.44 -8.16
N ILE A 77 -11.72 3.18 -8.92
CA ILE A 77 -10.33 3.51 -8.56
C ILE A 77 -10.10 4.99 -8.88
N LYS A 78 -9.77 5.77 -7.84
CA LYS A 78 -9.41 7.19 -7.97
C LYS A 78 -7.91 7.34 -7.80
N PHE A 79 -7.17 7.20 -8.90
CA PHE A 79 -5.72 7.43 -8.95
C PHE A 79 -5.43 8.73 -9.68
N THR A 80 -4.63 9.60 -9.08
CA THR A 80 -4.37 10.97 -9.53
C THR A 80 -2.88 11.28 -9.59
N LEU A 81 -2.53 12.40 -10.23
CA LEU A 81 -1.14 12.83 -10.36
C LEU A 81 -0.45 13.08 -9.00
N THR A 82 -1.20 13.36 -7.93
CA THR A 82 -0.68 13.58 -6.57
C THR A 82 -0.46 12.29 -5.78
N ASP A 83 -0.97 11.15 -6.25
CA ASP A 83 -0.87 9.88 -5.52
C ASP A 83 0.50 9.21 -5.64
N PHE A 84 1.35 9.69 -6.55
CA PHE A 84 2.66 9.10 -6.77
C PHE A 84 3.76 10.13 -7.00
N SER A 85 5.00 9.68 -6.96
CA SER A 85 6.20 10.41 -7.34
C SER A 85 7.09 9.53 -8.24
N ILE A 86 8.03 10.17 -8.92
CA ILE A 86 9.06 9.48 -9.70
C ILE A 86 10.41 10.01 -9.20
N PRO A 87 11.17 9.21 -8.43
CA PRO A 87 12.52 9.58 -8.01
C PRO A 87 13.42 9.87 -9.22
N LEU A 88 14.24 10.94 -9.15
CA LEU A 88 15.07 11.41 -10.26
C LEU A 88 16.05 10.34 -10.78
N ASP A 89 16.61 9.53 -9.89
CA ASP A 89 17.51 8.42 -10.22
C ASP A 89 16.80 7.29 -10.99
N SER A 90 15.48 7.22 -10.88
CA SER A 90 14.63 6.20 -11.51
C SER A 90 13.87 6.69 -12.75
N TRP A 91 14.06 7.96 -13.15
CA TRP A 91 13.39 8.58 -14.29
C TRP A 91 14.32 8.64 -15.49
N LYS A 92 14.16 7.72 -16.44
CA LYS A 92 15.02 7.59 -17.63
C LYS A 92 14.25 7.83 -18.92
N ASN A 93 14.96 7.83 -20.03
CA ASN A 93 14.39 8.01 -21.36
C ASN A 93 13.65 6.77 -21.90
N THR A 94 13.75 5.62 -21.22
CA THR A 94 13.07 4.37 -21.60
C THR A 94 12.22 3.74 -20.51
N TYR A 95 12.32 4.23 -19.27
CA TYR A 95 11.54 3.71 -18.14
C TYR A 95 11.44 4.74 -17.01
N ALA A 96 10.44 4.56 -16.15
CA ALA A 96 10.31 5.27 -14.89
C ALA A 96 9.88 4.32 -13.78
N SER A 97 10.45 4.46 -12.57
CA SER A 97 9.89 3.81 -11.38
C SER A 97 8.92 4.77 -10.69
N ILE A 98 7.65 4.42 -10.68
CA ILE A 98 6.59 5.17 -10.01
C ILE A 98 6.45 4.65 -8.59
N GLU A 99 6.42 5.55 -7.60
CA GLU A 99 6.29 5.23 -6.19
C GLU A 99 5.06 5.92 -5.60
N ALA A 100 4.24 5.18 -4.85
CA ALA A 100 3.10 5.76 -4.16
C ALA A 100 3.57 6.74 -3.08
N ASN A 101 2.93 7.91 -3.01
CA ASN A 101 3.23 8.89 -1.96
C ASN A 101 2.66 8.41 -0.62
N GLU A 102 3.32 8.80 0.48
CA GLU A 102 2.95 8.39 1.84
C GLU A 102 1.53 8.81 2.22
N ASP A 103 1.07 9.98 1.76
CA ASP A 103 -0.28 10.48 2.05
C ASP A 103 -1.36 9.92 1.12
N SER A 104 -0.98 9.12 0.12
CA SER A 104 -1.94 8.52 -0.82
C SER A 104 -2.67 7.31 -0.25
N SER A 105 -3.79 6.95 -0.87
CA SER A 105 -4.49 5.68 -0.62
C SER A 105 -3.76 4.46 -1.23
N PHE A 106 -2.58 4.67 -1.80
CA PHE A 106 -1.81 3.65 -2.51
C PHE A 106 -0.49 3.33 -1.82
N THR A 107 0.09 2.19 -2.16
CA THR A 107 1.40 1.77 -1.65
C THR A 107 2.20 1.01 -2.72
N GLY A 108 3.51 0.88 -2.50
CA GLY A 108 4.41 0.14 -3.37
C GLY A 108 4.98 0.96 -4.52
N LYS A 109 5.67 0.25 -5.42
CA LYS A 109 6.37 0.82 -6.58
C LYS A 109 6.05 -0.01 -7.82
N VAL A 110 6.05 0.64 -8.98
CA VAL A 110 5.83 0.02 -10.29
C VAL A 110 6.84 0.57 -11.29
N LEU A 111 7.50 -0.33 -12.02
CA LEU A 111 8.38 0.02 -13.13
C LEU A 111 7.56 0.06 -14.42
N VAL A 112 7.46 1.23 -15.03
CA VAL A 112 6.84 1.42 -16.35
C VAL A 112 7.92 1.62 -17.40
N ASN A 113 7.69 1.09 -18.60
CA ASN A 113 8.58 1.16 -19.75
C ASN A 113 7.92 1.98 -20.87
N TYR A 114 8.74 2.63 -21.69
CA TYR A 114 8.30 3.44 -22.82
C TYR A 114 9.43 3.68 -23.81
N LYS A 115 9.09 4.28 -24.95
CA LYS A 115 10.03 4.86 -25.90
C LYS A 115 9.81 6.37 -25.96
N THR A 116 10.89 7.14 -25.93
CA THR A 116 10.81 8.59 -26.08
C THR A 116 10.87 8.98 -27.55
N VAL A 117 9.87 9.72 -28.02
CA VAL A 117 9.75 10.22 -29.40
C VAL A 117 9.82 11.74 -29.47
#